data_AF-A0A522R8P3-F1
#
_entry.id   AF-A0A522R8P3-F1
#
_cell.length_a   1.000
_cell.length_b   1.000
_cell.length_c   1.000
_cell.angle_alpha   90.00
_cell.angle_beta   90.00
_cell.angle_gamma   90.00
#
_symmetry.space_group_name_H-M   'P 1'
#
loop_
_entity.id
_entity.type
_entity.pdbx_description
1 polymer ?
#
loop_
_entity_poly.entity_id
_entity_poly.type
_entity_poly.pdbx_seq_one_letter_code
_entity_poly.pdbx_strand_id
1 'polypeptide(L)' 'MSVRRLAEIQPESFAFTQANMALADKWIAKYPEGRQQSAVIPLLMIAQEQEGWVTKPAIE' A
#
# COMPACT_ATOMS: atom_id res chain seq x y z
N MET A 1 -19.48 -10.34 -16.47
CA MET A 1 -18.38 -9.93 -15.57
C MET A 1 -17.82 -8.62 -16.10
N SER A 2 -18.00 -7.50 -15.39
CA SER A 2 -17.33 -6.24 -15.75
C SER A 2 -15.82 -6.41 -15.55
N VAL A 3 -15.02 -6.11 -16.57
CA VAL A 3 -13.56 -6.15 -16.47
C VAL A 3 -13.13 -4.97 -15.59
N ARG A 4 -12.67 -5.25 -14.37
CA ARG A 4 -12.09 -4.20 -13.51
C ARG A 4 -10.72 -3.84 -14.08
N ARG A 5 -10.57 -2.60 -14.55
CA ARG A 5 -9.32 -2.06 -15.11
C ARG A 5 -8.75 -1.02 -14.15
N LEU A 6 -7.42 -0.92 -14.10
CA LEU A 6 -6.72 0.18 -13.42
C LEU A 6 -6.90 1.47 -14.23
N ALA A 7 -6.71 2.63 -13.60
CA ALA A 7 -6.69 3.90 -14.31
C ALA A 7 -5.53 3.93 -15.32
N GLU A 8 -5.79 4.47 -16.52
CA GLU A 8 -4.83 4.51 -17.64
C GLU A 8 -3.60 5.37 -17.32
N ILE A 9 -3.82 6.47 -16.58
CA ILE A 9 -2.76 7.36 -16.11
C ILE A 9 -2.43 6.97 -14.67
N GLN A 10 -1.21 6.48 -14.46
CA GLN A 10 -0.64 6.14 -13.15
C GLN A 10 0.55 7.05 -12.88
N PRO A 11 0.91 7.30 -11.60
CA PRO A 11 2.22 7.88 -11.30
C PRO A 11 3.34 6.93 -11.72
N GLU A 12 4.53 7.50 -12.00
CA GLU A 12 5.70 6.72 -12.43
C GLU A 12 6.24 5.81 -11.31
N SER A 13 6.10 6.23 -10.04
CA SER A 13 6.60 5.51 -8.89
C SER A 13 5.81 5.83 -7.63
N PHE A 14 5.84 4.93 -6.65
CA PHE A 14 5.30 5.14 -5.32
C PHE A 14 6.40 4.92 -4.28
N ALA A 15 6.42 5.77 -3.25
CA ALA A 15 7.24 5.56 -2.06
C ALA A 15 6.51 6.13 -0.84
N PHE A 16 6.55 5.40 0.28
CA PHE A 16 6.03 5.94 1.53
C PHE A 16 6.85 7.15 1.97
N THR A 17 6.16 8.18 2.48
CA THR A 17 6.84 9.22 3.26
C THR A 17 7.53 8.60 4.48
N GLN A 18 8.54 9.27 5.03
CA GLN A 18 9.26 8.77 6.21
C GLN A 18 8.33 8.47 7.39
N ALA A 19 7.30 9.31 7.59
CA ALA A 19 6.30 9.10 8.63
C ALA A 19 5.43 7.85 8.37
N ASN A 20 5.00 7.66 7.12
CA ASN A 20 4.17 6.52 6.72
C ASN A 20 4.97 5.21 6.71
N MET A 21 6.26 5.26 6.39
CA MET A 21 7.14 4.09 6.49
C MET A 21 7.24 3.61 7.94
N ALA A 22 7.41 4.52 8.90
CA ALA A 22 7.42 4.15 10.32
C ALA A 22 6.06 3.59 10.80
N LEU A 23 4.94 4.02 10.22
CA LEU A 23 3.62 3.44 10.48
C LEU A 23 3.47 2.06 9.85
N ALA A 24 3.94 1.88 8.61
CA ALA A 24 3.98 0.61 7.90
C ALA A 24 4.75 -0.45 8.72
N ASP A 25 5.94 -0.11 9.20
CA ASP A 25 6.77 -0.99 10.03
C ASP A 25 6.05 -1.39 11.33
N LYS A 26 5.35 -0.45 11.97
CA LYS A 26 4.53 -0.74 13.16
C LYS A 26 3.39 -1.73 12.86
N TRP A 27 2.78 -1.65 11.69
CA TRP A 27 1.73 -2.60 11.30
C TRP A 27 2.31 -3.97 10.97
N ILE A 28 3.42 -4.03 10.24
CA ILE A 28 4.12 -5.27 9.92
C ILE A 28 4.53 -6.00 11.20
N ALA A 29 5.05 -5.28 12.20
CA ALA A 29 5.48 -5.83 13.48
C ALA A 29 4.35 -6.45 14.33
N LYS A 30 3.07 -6.18 14.00
CA LYS A 30 1.93 -6.82 14.71
C LYS A 30 1.73 -8.28 14.29
N TYR A 31 2.29 -8.69 13.16
CA TYR A 31 2.15 -10.04 12.63
C TYR A 31 3.41 -10.86 12.95
N PRO A 32 3.26 -12.17 13.24
CA PRO A 32 4.40 -13.01 13.52
C PRO A 32 5.32 -13.13 12.31
N GLU A 33 6.57 -13.49 12.56
CA GLU A 33 7.55 -13.74 11.52
C GLU A 33 7.03 -14.80 10.52
N GLY A 34 7.18 -14.52 9.23
CA GLY A 34 6.65 -15.33 8.14
C GLY A 34 5.18 -15.07 7.81
N ARG A 35 4.50 -14.16 8.53
CA ARG A 35 3.11 -13.73 8.28
C ARG A 35 2.98 -12.23 8.03
N GLN A 36 4.06 -11.54 7.64
CA GLN A 36 4.07 -10.11 7.36
C GLN A 36 3.09 -9.72 6.24
N GLN A 37 2.79 -10.63 5.30
CA GLN A 37 1.81 -10.43 4.24
C GLN A 37 0.39 -10.12 4.77
N SER A 38 0.07 -10.51 5.99
CA SER A 38 -1.21 -10.14 6.63
C SER A 38 -1.33 -8.62 6.87
N ALA A 39 -0.22 -7.88 6.84
CA ALA A 39 -0.22 -6.42 6.88
C ALA A 39 -0.64 -5.76 5.56
N VAL A 40 -0.95 -6.49 4.49
CA VAL A 40 -1.30 -5.89 3.20
C VAL A 40 -2.48 -4.91 3.29
N ILE A 41 -3.52 -5.23 4.06
CA ILE A 41 -4.70 -4.36 4.21
C ILE A 41 -4.32 -3.01 4.86
N PRO A 42 -3.67 -2.97 6.04
CA PRO A 42 -3.25 -1.70 6.62
C PRO A 42 -2.21 -0.95 5.78
N LEU A 43 -1.33 -1.64 5.04
CA LEU A 43 -0.38 -0.98 4.15
C LEU A 43 -1.07 -0.27 2.97
N LEU A 44 -2.06 -0.91 2.36
CA LEU A 44 -2.86 -0.30 1.29
C LEU A 44 -3.70 0.88 1.79
N MET A 45 -4.18 0.83 3.04
CA MET A 45 -4.85 1.96 3.68
C MET A 45 -3.92 3.17 3.80
N ILE A 46 -2.67 2.97 4.27
CA ILE A 46 -1.68 4.06 4.40
C ILE A 46 -1.34 4.64 3.02
N ALA A 47 -1.17 3.79 2.00
CA ALA A 47 -0.92 4.24 0.64
C ALA A 47 -2.08 5.11 0.11
N GLN A 48 -3.32 4.67 0.36
CA GLN A 48 -4.51 5.41 0.00
C GLN A 48 -4.62 6.76 0.72
N GLU A 49 -4.28 6.83 2.00
CA GLU A 49 -4.28 8.09 2.76
C GLU A 49 -3.21 9.07 2.25
N GLN A 50 -2.07 8.57 1.78
CA GLN A 50 -0.98 9.40 1.27
C GLN A 50 -1.31 10.05 -0.08
N GLU A 51 -1.90 9.31 -1.01
CA GLU A 51 -2.13 9.77 -2.39
C GLU A 51 -3.60 10.07 -2.71
N GLY A 52 -4.52 9.75 -1.80
CA GLY A 52 -5.97 9.86 -1.98
C GLY A 52 -6.60 8.68 -2.72
N TRP A 53 -5.80 7.73 -3.22
CA TRP A 53 -6.23 6.51 -3.91
C TRP A 53 -5.12 5.45 -3.89
N VAL A 54 -5.43 4.21 -4.26
CA VAL A 54 -4.44 3.12 -4.35
C VAL A 54 -3.95 2.99 -5.78
N THR A 55 -2.71 3.40 -6.03
CA THR A 55 -2.07 3.38 -7.34
C THR A 55 -1.50 2.01 -7.69
N LYS A 56 -1.31 1.74 -8.98
CA LYS A 56 -0.62 0.54 -9.45
C LYS A 56 0.78 0.37 -8.82
N PRO A 57 1.68 1.37 -8.86
CA PRO A 57 2.99 1.26 -8.23
C PRO A 57 2.96 1.10 -6.71
N ALA A 58 1.86 1.40 -6.02
CA ALA A 58 1.71 1.10 -4.59
C ALA A 58 1.36 -0.37 -4.29
N ILE A 59 0.91 -1.13 -5.30
CA ILE A 59 0.51 -2.54 -5.16
C ILE A 59 1.64 -3.50 -5.58
N GLU A 60 2.47 -3.10 -6.55
CA GLU A 60 3.58 -3.89 -7.10
C GLU A 60 4.81 -3.91 -6.19
#